data_AF-A0A4Q2UU14-F1
#
_entry.id   AF-A0A4Q2UU14-F1
#
_cell.length_a   1.000
_cell.length_b   1.000
_cell.length_c   1.000
_cell.angle_alpha   90.00
_cell.angle_beta   90.00
_cell.angle_gamma   90.00
#
_symmetry.space_group_name_H-M   'P 1'
#
loop_
_entity.id
_entity.type
_entity.pdbx_description
1 polymer ?
#
loop_
_entity_poly.entity_id
_entity_poly.type
_entity_poly.pdbx_seq_one_letter_code
_entity_poly.pdbx_strand_id
1 'polypeptide(L)'
;MQRTQLKEFYGYGLILAVLISVQAYSIYVAVTTDLSLSWQHYLGFGATAVAGVLWAFRKPQYLFYALGLTLILGYENLLGFTPSLDFTATRYYINNMALHVSYQDFSMYMLLIWAYVAHDRLRNLVTGLLVR
;
A
#
# COMPACT_ATOMS: atom_id res chain seq x y z
N MET A 1 -11.59 20.47 9.61
CA MET A 1 -10.48 19.58 10.01
C MET A 1 -9.45 20.42 10.74
N GLN A 2 -8.86 19.93 11.82
CA GLN A 2 -7.75 20.61 12.50
C GLN A 2 -6.48 20.58 11.61
N ARG A 3 -5.53 21.50 11.82
CA ARG A 3 -4.32 21.65 10.97
C ARG A 3 -3.56 20.34 10.77
N THR A 4 -3.41 19.53 11.83
CA THR A 4 -2.76 18.21 11.78
C THR A 4 -3.54 17.21 10.92
N GLN A 5 -4.87 17.19 11.04
CA GLN A 5 -5.72 16.32 10.21
C GLN A 5 -5.71 16.74 8.73
N LEU A 6 -5.54 18.03 8.46
CA LEU A 6 -5.40 18.55 7.10
C LEU A 6 -4.10 18.07 6.46
N LYS A 7 -2.98 18.13 7.20
CA LYS A 7 -1.69 17.60 6.77
C LYS A 7 -1.77 16.11 6.45
N GLU A 8 -2.37 15.32 7.34
CA GLU A 8 -2.61 13.88 7.10
C GLU A 8 -3.44 13.66 5.83
N PHE A 9 -4.55 14.38 5.68
CA PHE A 9 -5.46 14.23 4.54
C PHE A 9 -4.77 14.50 3.20
N TYR A 10 -3.97 15.56 3.10
CA TYR A 10 -3.20 15.85 1.89
C TYR A 10 -2.04 14.86 1.69
N GLY A 11 -1.38 14.43 2.76
CA GLY A 11 -0.35 13.39 2.68
C GLY A 11 -0.90 12.06 2.16
N TYR A 12 -2.07 11.65 2.64
CA TYR A 12 -2.77 10.48 2.12
C TYR A 12 -3.22 10.67 0.67
N GLY A 13 -3.62 11.88 0.29
CA GLY A 13 -3.92 12.22 -1.10
C GLY A 13 -2.72 12.07 -2.03
N LEU A 14 -1.53 12.48 -1.59
CA LEU A 14 -0.27 12.28 -2.33
C LEU A 14 0.01 10.78 -2.52
N ILE A 15 -0.07 10.00 -1.44
CA ILE A 15 0.11 8.54 -1.48
C ILE A 15 -0.84 7.91 -2.50
N LEU A 16 -2.13 8.29 -2.44
CA LEU A 16 -3.14 7.80 -3.36
C LEU A 16 -2.83 8.17 -4.82
N ALA A 17 -2.38 9.40 -5.09
CA ALA A 17 -2.00 9.82 -6.43
C ALA A 17 -0.82 8.99 -6.99
N VAL A 18 0.17 8.70 -6.16
CA VAL A 18 1.29 7.82 -6.52
C VAL A 18 0.79 6.41 -6.83
N LEU A 19 -0.07 5.83 -5.97
CA LEU A 19 -0.66 4.51 -6.19
C LEU A 19 -1.42 4.45 -7.53
N ILE A 20 -2.27 5.43 -7.81
CA ILE A 20 -3.03 5.51 -9.07
C ILE A 20 -2.08 5.58 -10.27
N SER A 21 -1.04 6.41 -10.20
CA SER A 21 -0.07 6.59 -11.29
C SER A 21 0.65 5.28 -11.62
N VAL A 22 1.07 4.54 -10.60
CA VAL A 22 1.77 3.26 -10.77
C VAL A 22 0.84 2.16 -11.30
N GLN A 23 -0.44 2.18 -10.92
CA GLN A 23 -1.43 1.26 -11.48
C GLN A 23 -1.78 1.58 -12.93
N ALA A 24 -1.88 2.87 -13.28
CA ALA A 24 -2.04 3.31 -14.66
C ALA A 24 -0.83 2.87 -15.51
N TYR A 25 0.39 3.00 -14.97
CA TYR A 25 1.59 2.48 -15.60
C TYR A 25 1.54 0.95 -15.78
N SER A 26 1.07 0.22 -14.77
CA SER A 26 0.91 -1.24 -14.86
C SER A 26 -0.05 -1.66 -15.96
N ILE A 27 -1.17 -0.96 -16.09
CA ILE A 27 -2.13 -1.17 -17.18
C ILE A 27 -1.48 -0.85 -18.52
N TYR A 28 -0.77 0.28 -18.63
CA TYR A 28 -0.07 0.65 -19.86
C TYR A 28 0.92 -0.43 -20.29
N VAL A 29 1.76 -0.93 -19.38
CA VAL A 29 2.70 -2.02 -19.66
C VAL A 29 1.96 -3.28 -20.09
N ALA A 30 0.91 -3.67 -19.38
CA ALA A 30 0.15 -4.88 -19.71
C ALA A 30 -0.58 -4.82 -21.06
N VAL A 31 -0.93 -3.62 -21.54
CA VAL A 31 -1.58 -3.42 -22.84
C VAL A 31 -0.56 -3.28 -23.99
N THR A 32 0.66 -2.85 -23.69
CA THR A 32 1.71 -2.58 -24.71
C THR A 32 2.77 -3.68 -24.80
N THR A 33 2.74 -4.66 -23.91
CA THR A 33 3.69 -5.78 -23.84
C THR A 33 2.94 -7.09 -23.60
N ASP A 34 3.64 -8.22 -23.69
CA ASP A 34 3.07 -9.54 -23.40
C ASP A 34 2.94 -9.86 -21.89
N LEU A 35 3.14 -8.88 -21.01
CA LEU A 35 3.03 -9.06 -19.55
C LEU A 35 1.57 -8.99 -19.10
N SER A 36 1.08 -10.06 -18.46
CA SER A 36 -0.27 -10.10 -17.88
C SER A 36 -0.27 -9.64 -16.42
N LEU A 37 -1.31 -8.91 -16.02
CA LEU A 37 -1.55 -8.59 -14.61
C LEU A 37 -2.10 -9.81 -13.86
N SER A 38 -1.50 -10.12 -12.71
CA SER A 38 -2.00 -11.17 -11.79
C SER A 38 -3.23 -10.71 -11.01
N TRP A 39 -3.94 -11.66 -10.37
CA TRP A 39 -5.07 -11.36 -9.47
C TRP A 39 -4.71 -10.39 -8.34
N GLN A 40 -3.46 -10.39 -7.88
CA GLN A 40 -2.96 -9.47 -6.83
C GLN A 40 -3.02 -8.01 -7.29
N HIS A 41 -2.80 -7.75 -8.58
CA HIS A 41 -2.89 -6.41 -9.16
C HIS A 41 -4.33 -5.90 -9.12
N TYR A 42 -5.29 -6.72 -9.53
CA TYR A 42 -6.71 -6.36 -9.51
C TYR A 42 -7.22 -6.11 -8.08
N LEU A 43 -6.74 -6.86 -7.08
CA LEU A 43 -7.03 -6.56 -5.68
C LEU A 43 -6.39 -5.25 -5.23
N GLY A 44 -5.14 -4.98 -5.64
CA GLY A 44 -4.48 -3.70 -5.39
C GLY A 44 -5.25 -2.52 -5.98
N PHE A 45 -5.84 -2.72 -7.16
CA PHE A 45 -6.70 -1.73 -7.82
C PHE A 45 -7.98 -1.49 -7.04
N GLY A 46 -8.64 -2.56 -6.58
CA GLY A 46 -9.82 -2.47 -5.71
C GLY A 46 -9.53 -1.72 -4.41
N ALA A 47 -8.42 -2.06 -3.74
CA ALA A 47 -8.00 -1.41 -2.50
C ALA A 47 -7.73 0.09 -2.70
N THR A 48 -7.08 0.45 -3.81
CA THR A 48 -6.82 1.85 -4.17
C THR A 48 -8.10 2.60 -4.51
N ALA A 49 -9.04 1.97 -5.21
CA ALA A 49 -10.35 2.56 -5.49
C ALA A 49 -11.12 2.86 -4.19
N VAL A 50 -11.13 1.92 -3.24
CA VAL A 50 -11.72 2.13 -1.90
C VAL A 50 -11.04 3.31 -1.18
N ALA A 51 -9.72 3.38 -1.18
CA ALA A 51 -8.98 4.50 -0.61
C ALA A 51 -9.35 5.83 -1.30
N GLY A 52 -9.51 5.83 -2.63
CA GLY A 52 -9.95 7.00 -3.39
C GLY A 52 -11.35 7.48 -3.03
N VAL A 53 -12.30 6.56 -2.86
CA VAL A 53 -13.64 6.86 -2.37
C VAL A 53 -13.57 7.49 -0.97
N LEU A 54 -12.83 6.89 -0.04
CA LEU A 54 -12.66 7.42 1.32
C LEU A 54 -12.02 8.80 1.34
N TRP A 55 -11.06 9.05 0.44
CA TRP A 55 -10.45 10.36 0.27
C TRP A 55 -11.44 11.39 -0.29
N ALA A 56 -12.20 11.04 -1.33
CA ALA A 56 -13.21 11.92 -1.92
C ALA A 56 -14.30 12.33 -0.91
N PHE A 57 -14.75 11.39 -0.07
CA PHE A 57 -15.70 11.66 1.02
C PHE A 57 -15.08 12.29 2.27
N ARG A 58 -13.80 12.69 2.21
CA ARG A 58 -13.07 13.36 3.29
C ARG A 58 -13.14 12.59 4.61
N LYS A 59 -12.91 11.27 4.56
CA LYS A 59 -12.90 10.36 5.73
C LYS A 59 -11.46 9.94 6.12
N PRO A 60 -10.64 10.84 6.70
CA PRO A 60 -9.22 10.59 6.95
C PRO A 60 -8.95 9.44 7.94
N GLN A 61 -9.88 9.18 8.86
CA GLN A 61 -9.75 8.08 9.83
C GLN A 61 -9.82 6.71 9.13
N TYR A 62 -10.78 6.51 8.25
CA TYR A 62 -10.90 5.27 7.47
C TYR A 62 -9.80 5.17 6.41
N LEU A 63 -9.43 6.30 5.82
CA LEU A 63 -8.34 6.35 4.84
C LEU A 63 -6.99 5.93 5.44
N PHE A 64 -6.72 6.31 6.69
CA PHE A 64 -5.54 5.84 7.43
C PHE A 64 -5.47 4.31 7.48
N TYR A 65 -6.56 3.65 7.89
CA TYR A 65 -6.60 2.19 7.98
C TYR A 65 -6.56 1.52 6.62
N ALA A 66 -7.31 2.04 5.64
CA ALA A 66 -7.35 1.49 4.29
C ALA A 66 -5.95 1.54 3.65
N LEU A 67 -5.26 2.68 3.72
CA LEU A 67 -3.90 2.81 3.19
C LEU A 67 -2.91 1.93 3.95
N GLY A 68 -2.95 1.94 5.29
CA GLY A 68 -2.06 1.11 6.09
C GLY A 68 -2.18 -0.38 5.74
N LEU A 69 -3.41 -0.90 5.69
CA LEU A 69 -3.65 -2.29 5.32
C LEU A 69 -3.22 -2.59 3.88
N THR A 70 -3.58 -1.71 2.93
CA THR A 70 -3.22 -1.86 1.51
C THR A 70 -1.71 -1.95 1.32
N LEU A 71 -0.95 -1.12 2.05
CA LEU A 71 0.51 -1.06 1.97
C LEU A 71 1.18 -2.24 2.68
N ILE A 72 0.65 -2.70 3.82
CA ILE A 72 1.13 -3.93 4.49
C ILE A 72 0.90 -5.14 3.60
N LEU A 73 -0.29 -5.29 3.02
CA LEU A 73 -0.60 -6.40 2.12
C LEU A 73 0.24 -6.32 0.84
N GLY A 74 0.52 -5.12 0.33
CA GLY A 74 1.46 -4.94 -0.76
C GLY A 74 2.90 -5.31 -0.38
N TYR A 75 3.34 -4.93 0.81
CA TYR A 75 4.65 -5.29 1.33
C TYR A 75 4.82 -6.82 1.40
N GLU A 76 3.81 -7.55 1.85
CA GLU A 76 3.77 -9.02 1.87
C GLU A 76 3.49 -9.65 0.48
N ASN A 77 3.46 -8.84 -0.59
CA ASN A 77 3.15 -9.24 -1.95
C ASN A 77 1.80 -9.97 -2.09
N LEU A 78 0.84 -9.68 -1.21
CA LEU A 78 -0.54 -10.15 -1.31
C LEU A 78 -1.38 -9.25 -2.24
N LEU A 79 -0.94 -8.00 -2.42
CA LEU A 79 -1.44 -7.06 -3.41
C LEU A 79 -0.28 -6.62 -4.31
N GLY A 80 -0.56 -6.39 -5.59
CA GLY A 80 0.43 -5.90 -6.55
C GLY A 80 0.06 -4.49 -7.02
N PHE A 81 1.05 -3.59 -7.08
CA PHE A 81 0.85 -2.26 -7.70
C PHE A 81 1.65 -2.08 -8.99
N THR A 82 2.78 -2.76 -9.13
CA THR A 82 3.68 -2.74 -10.29
C THR A 82 3.69 -4.09 -10.98
N PRO A 83 3.85 -4.17 -12.32
CA PRO A 83 3.98 -5.45 -13.00
C PRO A 83 5.18 -6.21 -12.46
N SER A 84 5.00 -7.46 -12.05
CA SER A 84 6.09 -8.34 -11.65
C SER A 84 6.49 -9.23 -12.83
N LEU A 85 7.79 -9.31 -13.10
CA LEU A 85 8.34 -10.40 -13.90
C LEU A 85 8.25 -11.68 -13.05
N ASP A 86 7.66 -12.74 -13.60
CA ASP A 86 7.32 -13.98 -12.89
C ASP A 86 8.53 -14.78 -12.33
N PHE A 87 9.75 -14.23 -12.38
CA PHE A 87 10.96 -14.94 -12.02
C PHE A 87 11.88 -14.08 -11.14
N THR A 88 11.66 -14.15 -9.84
CA THR A 88 12.64 -14.50 -8.78
C THR A 88 12.05 -14.10 -7.44
N ALA A 89 11.20 -14.95 -6.86
CA ALA A 89 10.97 -14.88 -5.43
C ALA A 89 12.29 -15.24 -4.73
N THR A 90 12.81 -14.37 -3.87
CA THR A 90 13.87 -14.72 -2.93
C THR A 90 13.31 -15.79 -2.00
N ARG A 91 13.63 -17.05 -2.27
CA ARG A 91 13.21 -18.17 -1.43
C ARG A 91 14.21 -18.30 -0.30
N TYR A 92 13.79 -17.95 0.91
CA TYR A 92 14.56 -18.29 2.12
C TYR A 92 14.21 -19.73 2.49
N TYR A 93 15.20 -20.57 2.75
CA TYR A 93 14.98 -21.97 3.08
C TYR A 93 15.26 -22.20 4.57
N ILE A 94 14.31 -22.82 5.28
CA ILE A 94 14.52 -23.34 6.64
C ILE A 94 14.13 -24.82 6.61
N ASN A 95 15.07 -25.72 6.95
CA ASN A 95 14.85 -27.18 6.94
C ASN A 95 14.22 -27.72 5.63
N ASN A 96 14.76 -27.33 4.46
CA ASN A 96 14.23 -27.68 3.13
C ASN A 96 12.79 -27.23 2.85
N MET A 97 12.19 -26.41 3.72
CA MET A 97 10.93 -25.73 3.47
C MET A 97 11.23 -24.36 2.88
N ALA A 98 10.75 -24.10 1.67
CA ALA A 98 10.84 -22.77 1.06
C ALA A 98 9.85 -21.84 1.77
N LEU A 99 10.37 -20.88 2.52
CA LEU A 99 9.64 -19.72 2.97
C LEU A 99 9.57 -18.77 1.77
N HIS A 100 8.40 -18.73 1.14
CA HIS A 100 8.07 -17.68 0.17
C HIS A 100 7.88 -16.37 0.92
N VAL A 101 8.98 -15.64 1.12
CA VAL A 101 8.96 -14.24 1.55
C VAL A 101 9.35 -13.41 0.33
N SER A 102 8.37 -13.14 -0.53
CA SER A 102 8.52 -12.11 -1.56
C SER A 102 7.96 -10.82 -0.99
N TYR A 103 8.78 -9.77 -0.91
CA TYR A 103 8.29 -8.44 -0.54
C TYR A 103 8.35 -7.49 -1.74
N GLN A 104 7.41 -6.55 -1.82
CA GLN A 104 7.38 -5.54 -2.88
C GLN A 104 8.07 -4.26 -2.38
N ASP A 105 9.24 -3.94 -2.94
CA ASP A 105 10.04 -2.75 -2.58
C ASP A 105 9.20 -1.46 -2.63
N PHE A 106 8.40 -1.30 -3.69
CA PHE A 106 7.51 -0.16 -3.84
C PHE A 106 6.57 0.00 -2.64
N SER A 107 5.91 -1.08 -2.22
CA SER A 107 5.00 -1.06 -1.08
C SER A 107 5.72 -0.80 0.23
N MET A 108 6.96 -1.29 0.40
CA MET A 108 7.81 -0.97 1.55
C MET A 108 8.05 0.54 1.65
N TYR A 109 8.51 1.18 0.57
CA TYR A 109 8.76 2.63 0.57
C TYR A 109 7.49 3.43 0.84
N MET A 110 6.37 3.03 0.22
CA MET A 110 5.09 3.68 0.45
C MET A 110 4.59 3.48 1.89
N LEU A 111 4.83 2.32 2.51
CA LEU A 111 4.51 2.05 3.91
C LEU A 111 5.30 2.95 4.85
N LEU A 112 6.59 3.17 4.59
CA LEU A 112 7.43 4.10 5.36
C LEU A 112 6.93 5.55 5.23
N ILE A 113 6.59 5.98 4.02
CA ILE A 113 6.02 7.31 3.77
C ILE A 113 4.68 7.47 4.50
N TRP A 114 3.81 6.46 4.42
CA TRP A 114 2.54 6.43 5.16
C TRP A 114 2.76 6.53 6.67
N ALA A 115 3.68 5.75 7.23
CA ALA A 115 3.99 5.77 8.65
C ALA A 115 4.53 7.14 9.09
N TYR A 116 5.33 7.80 8.25
CA TYR A 116 5.80 9.16 8.48
C TYR A 116 4.65 10.18 8.46
N VAL A 117 3.76 10.11 7.46
CA VAL A 117 2.58 10.99 7.37
C VAL A 117 1.64 10.79 8.56
N ALA A 118 1.47 9.54 9.00
CA ALA A 118 0.57 9.15 10.08
C ALA A 118 1.23 9.10 11.47
N HIS A 119 2.45 9.64 11.61
CA HIS A 119 3.29 9.48 12.80
C HIS A 119 2.56 9.82 14.11
N ASP A 120 1.90 10.99 14.17
CA ASP A 120 1.20 11.44 15.38
C ASP A 120 0.06 10.49 15.77
N ARG A 121 -0.68 9.98 14.79
CA ARG A 121 -1.78 9.04 15.00
C ARG A 121 -1.27 7.68 15.47
N LEU A 122 -0.20 7.17 14.86
CA LEU A 122 0.44 5.93 15.28
C LEU A 122 0.97 6.03 16.70
N ARG A 123 1.65 7.14 17.04
CA ARG A 123 2.12 7.42 18.39
C ARG A 123 0.98 7.39 19.41
N ASN A 124 -0.12 8.09 19.12
CA ASN A 124 -1.29 8.14 20.01
C ASN A 124 -1.94 6.76 20.22
N LEU A 125 -2.01 5.93 19.17
CA LEU A 125 -2.49 4.54 19.27
C LEU A 125 -1.60 3.71 20.19
N VAL A 126 -0.28 3.77 20.01
CA VAL A 126 0.68 3.03 20.84
C VAL A 126 0.61 3.48 22.30
N THR A 127 0.58 4.80 22.56
CA THR A 127 0.46 5.31 23.93
C THR A 127 -0.87 4.89 24.58
N GLY A 128 -1.97 4.85 23.83
CA GLY A 128 -3.27 4.41 24.34
C GLY A 128 -3.32 2.91 24.66
N LEU A 129 -2.47 2.09 24.04
CA LEU A 129 -2.35 0.67 24.33
C LEU A 129 -1.46 0.40 25.56
N LEU A 130 -0.42 1.22 25.76
CA LEU A 130 0.56 1.04 26.85
C LEU A 130 0.13 1.67 28.18
N VAL A 131 -0.72 2.70 28.17
CA VAL A 131 -1.19 3.41 29.38
C VAL A 131 -2.56 2.87 29.84
N ARG A 132 -2.80 1.57 29.71
CA ARG A 132 -3.96 0.91 30.33
C ARG A 132 -3.71 0.59 31.79
#